data_AF-A0A2G6P4P1-F1
#
_entry.id   AF-A0A2G6P4P1-F1
#
_cell.length_a   1.000
_cell.length_b   1.000
_cell.length_c   1.000
_cell.angle_alpha   90.00
_cell.angle_beta   90.00
_cell.angle_gamma   90.00
#
_symmetry.space_group_name_H-M   'P 1'
#
loop_
_entity.id
_entity.type
_entity.pdbx_description
1 polymer ?
#
loop_
_entity_poly.entity_id
_entity_poly.type
_entity_poly.pdbx_seq_one_letter_code
_entity_poly.pdbx_strand_id
1 'polypeptide(L)'
;MKKIILLVLIFAFVLSAEVTRKKFGTDYLFFKEDSIKIDKEDVNGLVKEYYRTGKLAGEFNYKNGNLDGEQKEFYKSGNILAIYHMSDGMKDKKGVMFYDDPDNNLKYQRDLKNGTGQATEFYPNGMKRRLFAYKDGKLVKATFFNEDFEQNRFERDADQLYAEAQSYVTEKLYYHAIDAYENFLKNYPDNEKVPNVEFLIAFTYNNDLNKKDLAKKMYNEFIKKYPNHDLVQSAKFEMETMGKNLNEIDSFKINGK
;
A
#
# COMPACT_ATOMS: atom_id res chain seq x y z
N MET A 1 -26.64 63.82 -31.21
CA MET A 1 -25.61 63.85 -30.14
C MET A 1 -25.91 62.74 -29.12
N LYS A 2 -24.85 62.10 -28.62
CA LYS A 2 -24.77 60.94 -27.70
C LYS A 2 -24.98 59.57 -28.37
N LYS A 3 -24.12 58.57 -28.19
CA LYS A 3 -22.66 58.44 -28.06
C LYS A 3 -22.44 56.91 -28.16
N ILE A 4 -21.61 56.45 -29.09
CA ILE A 4 -21.08 55.08 -29.09
C ILE A 4 -20.08 54.99 -27.93
N ILE A 5 -20.22 53.99 -27.05
CA ILE A 5 -19.13 53.49 -26.21
C ILE A 5 -19.16 51.96 -26.24
N LEU A 6 -18.22 51.42 -27.00
CA LEU A 6 -17.65 50.09 -26.90
C LEU A 6 -16.81 50.05 -25.61
N LEU A 7 -16.96 49.05 -24.76
CA LEU A 7 -16.02 48.82 -23.66
C LEU A 7 -15.65 47.34 -23.57
N VAL A 8 -14.34 47.14 -23.66
CA VAL A 8 -13.56 45.91 -23.72
C VAL A 8 -12.99 45.62 -22.32
N LEU A 9 -12.92 44.33 -21.95
CA LEU A 9 -12.07 43.68 -20.93
C LEU A 9 -11.85 44.37 -19.56
N ILE A 10 -12.21 43.67 -18.46
CA ILE A 10 -11.30 43.48 -17.32
C ILE A 10 -11.42 42.04 -16.80
N PHE A 11 -10.31 41.31 -16.90
CA PHE A 11 -9.96 40.10 -16.18
C PHE A 11 -9.64 40.50 -14.72
N ALA A 12 -10.26 39.90 -13.71
CA ALA A 12 -9.79 40.03 -12.33
C ALA A 12 -10.16 38.79 -11.49
N PHE A 13 -9.16 37.92 -11.36
CA PHE A 13 -8.94 37.03 -10.23
C PHE A 13 -9.15 37.76 -8.90
N VAL A 14 -10.02 37.23 -8.04
CA VAL A 14 -9.90 37.33 -6.56
C VAL A 14 -10.48 36.00 -6.03
N LEU A 15 -9.70 34.93 -5.91
CA LEU A 15 -8.93 34.59 -4.70
C LEU A 15 -9.64 35.05 -3.41
N SER A 16 -10.51 34.20 -2.86
CA SER A 16 -10.57 34.06 -1.40
C SER A 16 -10.04 32.68 -1.03
N ALA A 17 -8.73 32.52 -1.27
CA ALA A 17 -7.94 31.65 -0.42
C ALA A 17 -7.88 32.33 0.97
N GLU A 18 -8.66 31.83 1.91
CA GLU A 18 -8.35 31.97 3.34
C GLU A 18 -8.13 30.58 3.94
N VAL A 19 -7.14 29.86 3.41
CA VAL A 19 -6.49 28.79 4.16
C VAL A 19 -5.45 29.45 5.07
N THR A 20 -5.86 29.80 6.28
CA THR A 20 -4.91 30.18 7.32
C THR A 20 -5.34 29.69 8.71
N ARG A 21 -4.89 28.48 9.10
CA ARG A 21 -4.04 28.30 10.29
C ARG A 21 -3.66 26.84 10.53
N LYS A 22 -2.35 26.67 10.71
CA LYS A 22 -1.60 25.48 11.11
C LYS A 22 -1.58 25.37 12.65
N LYS A 23 -1.89 24.21 13.23
CA LYS A 23 -1.53 23.81 14.61
C LYS A 23 -1.28 22.30 14.65
N PHE A 24 -0.18 21.86 15.28
CA PHE A 24 0.32 20.48 15.33
C PHE A 24 -0.17 19.71 16.59
N GLY A 25 -0.61 18.45 16.40
CA GLY A 25 -0.88 17.39 17.42
C GLY A 25 -2.29 17.41 18.03
N THR A 26 -3.07 16.32 18.13
CA THR A 26 -2.89 14.86 17.89
C THR A 26 -3.95 14.33 16.90
N ASP A 27 -3.47 13.76 15.79
CA ASP A 27 -4.10 12.96 14.73
C ASP A 27 -5.56 13.22 14.31
N TYR A 28 -5.70 14.01 13.24
CA TYR A 28 -6.80 13.87 12.27
C TYR A 28 -6.23 14.00 10.85
N LEU A 29 -6.26 12.89 10.09
CA LEU A 29 -6.01 12.87 8.65
C LEU A 29 -7.34 13.15 7.95
N PHE A 30 -7.47 14.31 7.29
CA PHE A 30 -8.54 14.58 6.35
C PHE A 30 -7.91 14.77 4.97
N PHE A 31 -8.38 14.04 3.96
CA PHE A 31 -8.05 14.35 2.57
C PHE A 31 -9.30 14.33 1.70
N LYS A 32 -9.64 15.50 1.16
CA LYS A 32 -9.85 15.68 -0.29
C LYS A 32 -10.09 17.15 -0.63
N GLU A 33 -9.05 17.80 -1.15
CA GLU A 33 -9.18 19.13 -1.76
C GLU A 33 -9.82 19.08 -3.17
N ASP A 34 -10.00 17.91 -3.78
CA ASP A 34 -10.38 17.76 -5.21
C ASP A 34 -11.34 16.59 -5.53
N SER A 35 -12.31 16.26 -4.68
CA SER A 35 -13.35 15.28 -5.04
C SER A 35 -14.69 15.90 -5.37
N ILE A 36 -15.44 15.22 -6.23
CA ILE A 36 -16.85 15.50 -6.50
C ILE A 36 -17.64 14.29 -6.00
N LYS A 37 -18.63 14.55 -5.15
CA LYS A 37 -19.58 13.55 -4.66
C LYS A 37 -20.65 13.32 -5.73
N ILE A 38 -20.81 12.08 -6.19
CA ILE A 38 -21.79 11.73 -7.23
C ILE A 38 -22.56 10.49 -6.76
N ASP A 39 -23.86 10.48 -7.04
CA ASP A 39 -24.91 9.52 -6.66
C ASP A 39 -25.51 9.63 -5.25
N LYS A 40 -26.79 10.00 -5.26
CA LYS A 40 -27.77 9.82 -4.19
C LYS A 40 -29.15 9.58 -4.80
N GLU A 41 -29.79 8.49 -4.42
CA GLU A 41 -31.23 8.49 -4.13
C GLU A 41 -31.42 7.85 -2.75
N ASP A 42 -31.89 8.68 -1.82
CA ASP A 42 -32.00 8.48 -0.36
C ASP A 42 -30.74 8.03 0.39
N VAL A 43 -30.47 8.60 1.57
CA VAL A 43 -29.18 8.50 2.29
C VAL A 43 -29.04 7.16 3.05
N ASN A 44 -29.30 6.08 2.34
CA ASN A 44 -29.21 4.68 2.74
C ASN A 44 -28.52 3.92 1.60
N GLY A 45 -27.42 3.23 1.89
CA GLY A 45 -26.65 2.47 0.92
C GLY A 45 -25.30 3.10 0.55
N LEU A 46 -24.72 2.64 -0.55
CA LEU A 46 -23.37 2.97 -0.98
C LEU A 46 -23.35 4.31 -1.73
N VAL A 47 -22.48 5.21 -1.28
CA VAL A 47 -22.18 6.49 -1.91
C VAL A 47 -20.75 6.47 -2.42
N LYS A 48 -20.55 6.91 -3.66
CA LYS A 48 -19.22 6.96 -4.28
C LYS A 48 -18.73 8.38 -4.41
N GLU A 49 -17.43 8.55 -4.18
CA GLU A 49 -16.74 9.81 -4.44
C GLU A 49 -15.68 9.61 -5.50
N TYR A 50 -15.53 10.61 -6.36
CA TYR A 50 -14.56 10.58 -7.45
C TYR A 50 -13.62 11.78 -7.35
N TYR A 51 -12.37 11.59 -7.72
CA TYR A 51 -11.47 12.70 -7.98
C TYR A 51 -11.97 13.49 -9.20
N ARG A 52 -11.61 14.77 -9.32
CA ARG A 52 -11.86 15.57 -10.54
C ARG A 52 -11.37 14.91 -11.83
N THR A 53 -10.42 13.99 -11.73
CA THR A 53 -9.93 13.16 -12.86
C THR A 53 -10.90 12.07 -13.31
N GLY A 54 -12.00 11.84 -12.59
CA GLY A 54 -12.96 10.76 -12.83
C GLY A 54 -12.60 9.43 -12.17
N LYS A 55 -11.43 9.31 -11.51
CA LYS A 55 -11.05 8.09 -10.78
C LYS A 55 -11.81 7.96 -9.46
N LEU A 56 -12.18 6.73 -9.10
CA LEU A 56 -12.80 6.42 -7.81
C LEU A 56 -11.86 6.83 -6.68
N ALA A 57 -12.44 7.48 -5.69
CA ALA A 57 -11.71 8.14 -4.64
C ALA A 57 -12.24 7.77 -3.25
N GLY A 58 -13.48 7.28 -3.16
CA GLY A 58 -14.00 6.66 -1.95
C GLY A 58 -15.32 5.93 -2.17
N GLU A 59 -15.58 4.96 -1.30
CA GLU A 59 -16.81 4.18 -1.19
C GLU A 59 -17.29 4.28 0.25
N PHE A 60 -18.49 4.85 0.43
CA PHE A 60 -19.03 5.16 1.74
C PHE A 60 -20.41 4.56 1.93
N ASN A 61 -20.57 3.65 2.88
CA ASN A 61 -21.83 3.01 3.18
C ASN A 61 -22.60 3.81 4.25
N TYR A 62 -23.89 4.05 3.99
CA TYR A 62 -24.80 4.79 4.88
C TYR A 62 -25.99 3.95 5.33
N LYS A 63 -26.44 4.18 6.55
CA LYS A 63 -27.69 3.67 7.11
C LYS A 63 -28.34 4.75 7.97
N ASN A 64 -29.59 5.05 7.67
CA ASN A 64 -30.40 6.13 8.24
C ASN A 64 -29.69 7.49 8.24
N GLY A 65 -29.00 7.82 7.14
CA GLY A 65 -28.26 9.07 7.00
C GLY A 65 -26.88 9.11 7.66
N ASN A 66 -26.48 8.07 8.40
CA ASN A 66 -25.18 7.97 9.07
C ASN A 66 -24.27 6.96 8.36
N LEU A 67 -22.95 7.14 8.45
CA LEU A 67 -22.00 6.12 7.98
C LEU A 67 -22.17 4.82 8.78
N ASP A 68 -22.32 3.71 8.07
CA ASP A 68 -22.52 2.38 8.65
C ASP A 68 -21.87 1.33 7.75
N GLY A 69 -21.15 0.39 8.35
CA GLY A 69 -20.39 -0.65 7.65
C GLY A 69 -18.99 -0.22 7.21
N GLU A 70 -18.43 -0.96 6.25
CA GLU A 70 -17.09 -0.75 5.71
C GLU A 70 -17.03 0.52 4.84
N GLN A 71 -15.96 1.28 4.98
CA GLN A 71 -15.67 2.47 4.20
C GLN A 71 -14.30 2.27 3.54
N LYS A 72 -14.16 2.74 2.29
CA LYS A 72 -12.90 2.64 1.56
C LYS A 72 -12.51 4.00 0.99
N GLU A 73 -11.23 4.29 1.06
CA GLU A 73 -10.62 5.44 0.42
C GLU A 73 -9.51 4.98 -0.52
N PHE A 74 -9.30 5.73 -1.59
CA PHE A 74 -8.35 5.37 -2.65
C PHE A 74 -7.41 6.53 -2.96
N TYR A 75 -6.14 6.23 -3.20
CA TYR A 75 -5.18 7.17 -3.77
C TYR A 75 -5.58 7.59 -5.19
N LYS A 76 -5.05 8.72 -5.69
CA LYS A 76 -5.20 9.14 -7.11
C LYS A 76 -4.66 8.09 -8.10
N SER A 77 -3.77 7.21 -7.66
CA SER A 77 -3.33 6.06 -8.46
C SER A 77 -4.48 5.08 -8.73
N GLY A 78 -5.40 4.92 -7.78
CA GLY A 78 -6.46 3.90 -7.74
C GLY A 78 -6.25 2.85 -6.65
N ASN A 79 -5.09 2.86 -5.97
CA ASN A 79 -4.77 1.90 -4.91
C ASN A 79 -5.47 2.27 -3.61
N ILE A 80 -5.67 1.29 -2.73
CA ILE A 80 -6.40 1.49 -1.48
C ILE A 80 -5.54 2.35 -0.56
N LEU A 81 -6.10 3.46 -0.10
CA LEU A 81 -5.50 4.34 0.89
C LEU A 81 -5.87 3.88 2.30
N ALA A 82 -7.16 3.62 2.51
CA ALA A 82 -7.66 3.22 3.81
C ALA A 82 -8.90 2.34 3.70
N ILE A 83 -9.06 1.47 4.69
CA ILE A 83 -10.30 0.75 4.97
C ILE A 83 -10.62 0.95 6.44
N TYR A 84 -11.85 1.28 6.77
CA TYR A 84 -12.29 1.39 8.16
C TYR A 84 -13.76 1.06 8.28
N HIS A 85 -14.17 0.59 9.47
CA HIS A 85 -15.57 0.29 9.75
C HIS A 85 -16.17 1.38 10.62
N MET A 86 -17.39 1.80 10.28
CA MET A 86 -18.21 2.72 11.05
C MET A 86 -19.45 1.97 11.53
N SER A 87 -19.78 2.06 12.81
CA SER A 87 -21.08 1.67 13.36
C SER A 87 -21.46 2.65 14.47
N ASP A 88 -22.75 2.99 14.49
CA ASP A 88 -23.43 3.69 15.57
C ASP A 88 -22.63 4.85 16.21
N GLY A 89 -22.39 5.90 15.43
CA GLY A 89 -21.94 7.19 15.95
C GLY A 89 -20.58 7.24 16.67
N MET A 90 -19.60 6.40 16.25
CA MET A 90 -18.16 6.45 16.62
C MET A 90 -17.63 5.43 17.66
N LYS A 91 -18.15 4.19 17.78
CA LYS A 91 -17.66 3.27 18.83
C LYS A 91 -16.92 1.99 18.42
N ASP A 92 -17.08 1.47 17.21
CA ASP A 92 -16.34 0.26 16.82
C ASP A 92 -15.25 0.56 15.79
N LYS A 93 -14.10 1.04 16.30
CA LYS A 93 -12.85 1.25 15.55
C LYS A 93 -12.15 -0.09 15.22
N LYS A 94 -12.91 -1.11 14.80
CA LYS A 94 -12.37 -2.40 14.41
C LYS A 94 -11.99 -2.35 12.92
N GLY A 95 -10.83 -2.88 12.55
CA GLY A 95 -10.42 -2.99 11.16
C GLY A 95 -10.11 -1.66 10.48
N VAL A 96 -9.50 -0.70 11.19
CA VAL A 96 -8.91 0.48 10.54
C VAL A 96 -7.57 0.08 9.96
N MET A 97 -7.40 0.19 8.65
CA MET A 97 -6.18 -0.13 7.92
C MET A 97 -5.77 1.08 7.08
N PHE A 98 -4.49 1.46 7.16
CA PHE A 98 -3.89 2.46 6.28
C PHE A 98 -2.74 1.81 5.51
N TYR A 99 -2.61 2.19 4.24
CA TYR A 99 -1.59 1.66 3.34
C TYR A 99 -0.65 2.80 2.91
N ASP A 100 0.66 2.53 2.86
CA ASP A 100 1.67 3.59 2.66
C ASP A 100 1.94 3.88 1.18
N ASP A 101 1.68 2.93 0.30
CA ASP A 101 2.23 2.96 -1.05
C ASP A 101 1.30 2.41 -2.13
N PRO A 102 1.66 2.62 -3.42
CA PRO A 102 0.90 2.09 -4.54
C PRO A 102 0.82 0.57 -4.59
N ASP A 103 1.66 -0.15 -3.84
CA ASP A 103 1.71 -1.60 -3.85
C ASP A 103 0.85 -2.21 -2.70
N ASN A 104 0.04 -1.35 -2.03
CA ASN A 104 -0.86 -1.68 -0.93
C ASN A 104 -0.12 -2.33 0.26
N ASN A 105 1.08 -1.85 0.58
CA ASN A 105 1.76 -2.26 1.80
C ASN A 105 1.08 -1.63 3.02
N LEU A 106 0.64 -2.48 3.94
CA LEU A 106 -0.09 -2.08 5.14
C LEU A 106 0.86 -1.34 6.07
N LYS A 107 0.57 -0.06 6.32
CA LYS A 107 1.37 0.81 7.20
C LYS A 107 0.93 0.71 8.65
N TYR A 108 -0.37 0.66 8.85
CA TYR A 108 -1.00 0.71 10.16
C TYR A 108 -2.30 -0.07 10.15
N GLN A 109 -2.51 -0.83 11.21
CA GLN A 109 -3.76 -1.54 11.47
C GLN A 109 -4.21 -1.26 12.90
N ARG A 110 -5.49 -0.97 13.10
CA ARG A 110 -6.08 -0.80 14.43
C ARG A 110 -7.38 -1.57 14.54
N ASP A 111 -7.44 -2.38 15.59
CA ASP A 111 -8.57 -3.22 15.96
C ASP A 111 -8.96 -2.90 17.39
N LEU A 112 -9.82 -1.90 17.57
CA LEU A 112 -10.39 -1.55 18.86
C LEU A 112 -11.90 -1.75 18.88
N LYS A 113 -12.40 -2.33 19.96
CA LYS A 113 -13.82 -2.38 20.31
C LYS A 113 -14.02 -1.65 21.64
N ASN A 114 -14.85 -0.61 21.67
CA ASN A 114 -15.10 0.20 22.87
C ASN A 114 -13.80 0.66 23.57
N GLY A 115 -12.80 1.09 22.79
CA GLY A 115 -11.52 1.56 23.32
C GLY A 115 -10.54 0.48 23.80
N THR A 116 -10.89 -0.80 23.65
CA THR A 116 -10.03 -1.94 24.04
C THR A 116 -9.61 -2.73 22.81
N GLY A 117 -8.33 -3.13 22.74
CA GLY A 117 -7.77 -3.89 21.62
C GLY A 117 -6.35 -3.44 21.30
N GLN A 118 -5.95 -3.48 20.02
CA GLN A 118 -4.58 -3.20 19.61
C GLN A 118 -4.47 -2.33 18.36
N ALA A 119 -3.32 -1.66 18.21
CA ALA A 119 -2.88 -1.03 16.98
C ALA A 119 -1.47 -1.51 16.63
N THR A 120 -1.23 -1.88 15.38
CA THR A 120 0.06 -2.34 14.86
C THR A 120 0.54 -1.39 13.77
N GLU A 121 1.81 -1.03 13.83
CA GLU A 121 2.53 -0.37 12.75
C GLU A 121 3.52 -1.32 12.12
N PHE A 122 3.73 -1.16 10.82
CA PHE A 122 4.61 -2.02 10.02
C PHE A 122 5.66 -1.17 9.29
N TYR A 123 6.80 -1.80 9.00
CA TYR A 123 7.77 -1.31 8.02
C TYR A 123 7.22 -1.51 6.60
N PRO A 124 7.74 -0.80 5.57
CA PRO A 124 7.28 -0.94 4.19
C PRO A 124 7.34 -2.38 3.66
N ASN A 125 8.34 -3.14 4.10
CA ASN A 125 8.47 -4.55 3.75
C ASN A 125 7.39 -5.44 4.39
N GLY A 126 6.63 -4.98 5.39
CA GLY A 126 5.57 -5.73 6.09
C GLY A 126 5.95 -6.25 7.48
N MET A 127 7.20 -6.08 7.93
CA MET A 127 7.61 -6.45 9.29
C MET A 127 6.90 -5.56 10.31
N LYS A 128 6.49 -6.11 11.45
CA LYS A 128 5.96 -5.29 12.56
C LYS A 128 7.08 -4.37 13.06
N ARG A 129 6.71 -3.10 13.27
CA ARG A 129 7.55 -2.07 13.87
C ARG A 129 7.13 -1.79 15.30
N ARG A 130 5.82 -1.56 15.53
CA ARG A 130 5.27 -1.24 16.86
C ARG A 130 3.91 -1.90 17.06
N LEU A 131 3.61 -2.30 18.29
CA LEU A 131 2.31 -2.78 18.73
C LEU A 131 1.88 -2.04 19.99
N PHE A 132 0.71 -1.43 19.95
CA PHE A 132 0.11 -0.68 21.04
C PHE A 132 -1.14 -1.41 21.52
N ALA A 133 -1.20 -1.77 22.80
CA ALA A 133 -2.38 -2.37 23.42
C ALA A 133 -3.14 -1.33 24.24
N TYR A 134 -4.45 -1.26 24.04
CA TYR A 134 -5.34 -0.31 24.69
C TYR A 134 -6.39 -1.02 25.54
N LYS A 135 -6.77 -0.40 26.65
CA LYS A 135 -7.91 -0.78 27.49
C LYS A 135 -8.68 0.48 27.88
N ASP A 136 -9.99 0.48 27.62
CA ASP A 136 -10.89 1.60 27.92
C ASP A 136 -10.37 2.95 27.39
N GLY A 137 -9.79 2.91 26.18
CA GLY A 137 -9.23 4.08 25.49
C GLY A 137 -7.83 4.49 25.96
N LYS A 138 -7.27 3.85 27.00
CA LYS A 138 -5.94 4.15 27.53
C LYS A 138 -4.89 3.18 27.00
N LEU A 139 -3.71 3.68 26.67
CA LEU A 139 -2.57 2.84 26.33
C LEU A 139 -2.12 2.06 27.58
N VAL A 140 -2.11 0.74 27.49
CA VAL A 140 -1.67 -0.16 28.56
C VAL A 140 -0.26 -0.68 28.31
N LYS A 141 0.09 -0.92 27.04
CA LYS A 141 1.40 -1.44 26.67
C LYS A 141 1.81 -0.99 25.27
N ALA A 142 3.08 -0.67 25.11
CA ALA A 142 3.73 -0.56 23.80
C ALA A 142 4.83 -1.62 23.70
N THR A 143 4.89 -2.32 22.58
CA THR A 143 5.95 -3.26 22.21
C THR A 143 6.60 -2.75 20.93
N PHE A 144 7.92 -2.68 20.92
CA PHE A 144 8.72 -2.29 19.76
C PHE A 144 9.40 -3.54 19.21
N PHE A 145 9.36 -3.70 17.90
CA PHE A 145 9.92 -4.86 17.19
C PHE A 145 10.99 -4.40 16.23
N ASN A 146 12.03 -5.22 16.11
CA ASN A 146 13.09 -5.01 15.13
C ASN A 146 13.63 -3.57 15.21
N GLU A 147 13.89 -3.04 16.41
CA GLU A 147 14.59 -1.75 16.56
C GLU A 147 16.03 -1.86 15.98
N ASP A 148 16.60 -3.05 16.14
CA ASP A 148 17.80 -3.57 15.49
C ASP A 148 17.75 -3.53 13.96
N PHE A 149 16.56 -3.49 13.33
CA PHE A 149 16.45 -3.35 11.88
C PHE A 149 17.12 -2.07 11.36
N GLU A 150 17.05 -0.99 12.14
CA GLU A 150 17.73 0.26 11.81
C GLU A 150 19.16 0.32 12.35
N GLN A 151 19.45 -0.35 13.47
CA GLN A 151 20.69 -0.16 14.23
C GLN A 151 21.72 -1.30 14.10
N ASN A 152 21.28 -2.52 13.79
CA ASN A 152 22.08 -3.75 13.79
C ASN A 152 22.38 -4.26 12.37
N ARG A 153 22.48 -3.35 11.39
CA ARG A 153 23.25 -3.61 10.17
C ARG A 153 24.72 -3.68 10.57
N PHE A 154 25.14 -4.76 11.22
CA PHE A 154 26.56 -5.11 11.29
C PHE A 154 27.12 -5.02 9.87
N GLU A 155 28.35 -4.55 9.71
CA GLU A 155 29.02 -4.56 8.41
C GLU A 155 29.13 -6.02 7.95
N ARG A 156 28.22 -6.40 7.06
CA ARG A 156 28.18 -7.70 6.39
C ARG A 156 28.68 -7.47 4.99
N ASP A 157 29.57 -8.33 4.53
CA ASP A 157 29.91 -8.36 3.11
C ASP A 157 28.72 -8.87 2.27
N ALA A 158 28.87 -8.78 0.95
CA ALA A 158 27.83 -9.18 0.01
C ALA A 158 27.45 -10.67 0.15
N ASP A 159 28.42 -11.56 0.33
CA ASP A 159 28.15 -13.00 0.42
C ASP A 159 27.48 -13.37 1.74
N GLN A 160 27.84 -12.69 2.83
CA GLN A 160 27.19 -12.84 4.13
C GLN A 160 25.73 -12.40 4.10
N LEU A 161 25.41 -11.22 3.52
CA LEU A 161 24.02 -10.77 3.37
C LEU A 161 23.21 -11.72 2.51
N TYR A 162 23.80 -12.23 1.42
CA TYR A 162 23.14 -13.19 0.55
C TYR A 162 22.85 -14.50 1.28
N ALA A 163 23.83 -15.05 2.01
CA ALA A 163 23.66 -16.29 2.77
C ALA A 163 22.64 -16.15 3.92
N GLU A 164 22.67 -15.02 4.61
CA GLU A 164 21.72 -14.68 5.67
C GLU A 164 20.29 -14.61 5.13
N ALA A 165 20.08 -13.93 3.99
CA ALA A 165 18.79 -13.88 3.33
C ALA A 165 18.28 -15.28 2.94
N GLN A 166 19.14 -16.16 2.42
CA GLN A 166 18.79 -17.55 2.08
C GLN A 166 18.44 -18.39 3.32
N SER A 167 19.12 -18.17 4.46
CA SER A 167 18.75 -18.79 5.74
C SER A 167 17.36 -18.37 6.16
N TYR A 168 17.05 -17.07 6.08
CA TYR A 168 15.72 -16.56 6.40
C TYR A 168 14.63 -17.14 5.49
N VAL A 169 14.89 -17.34 4.19
CA VAL A 169 13.94 -18.05 3.30
C VAL A 169 13.70 -19.47 3.79
N THR A 170 14.76 -20.20 4.14
CA THR A 170 14.68 -21.59 4.63
C THR A 170 13.89 -21.69 5.94
N GLU A 171 14.05 -20.71 6.81
CA GLU A 171 13.32 -20.58 8.09
C GLU A 171 11.91 -20.00 7.91
N LYS A 172 11.51 -19.68 6.67
CA LYS A 172 10.22 -19.04 6.33
C LYS A 172 10.03 -17.66 6.96
N LEU A 173 11.13 -16.99 7.28
CA LEU A 173 11.20 -15.61 7.77
C LEU A 173 11.28 -14.64 6.58
N TYR A 174 10.31 -14.73 5.67
CA TYR A 174 10.36 -14.10 4.34
C TYR A 174 10.61 -12.59 4.35
N TYR A 175 10.02 -11.86 5.30
CA TYR A 175 10.27 -10.42 5.38
C TYR A 175 11.69 -10.08 5.87
N HIS A 176 12.32 -10.93 6.69
CA HIS A 176 13.73 -10.78 7.06
C HIS A 176 14.64 -11.12 5.88
N ALA A 177 14.27 -12.13 5.07
CA ALA A 177 14.98 -12.46 3.84
C ALA A 177 14.97 -11.27 2.86
N ILE A 178 13.79 -10.69 2.62
CA ILE A 178 13.63 -9.52 1.74
C ILE A 178 14.46 -8.34 2.27
N ASP A 179 14.46 -8.07 3.57
CA ASP A 179 15.29 -7.01 4.13
C ASP A 179 16.79 -7.24 3.91
N ALA A 180 17.28 -8.45 4.17
CA ALA A 180 18.69 -8.79 3.93
C ALA A 180 19.06 -8.63 2.44
N TYR A 181 18.16 -9.01 1.52
CA TYR A 181 18.31 -8.76 0.10
C TYR A 181 18.27 -7.28 -0.28
N GLU A 182 17.35 -6.48 0.27
CA GLU A 182 17.30 -5.03 0.04
C GLU A 182 18.56 -4.33 0.59
N ASN A 183 19.08 -4.81 1.71
CA ASN A 183 20.34 -4.35 2.28
C ASN A 183 21.53 -4.70 1.37
N PHE A 184 21.52 -5.89 0.76
CA PHE A 184 22.50 -6.29 -0.25
C PHE A 184 22.46 -5.33 -1.45
N LEU A 185 21.28 -5.11 -2.04
CA LEU A 185 21.12 -4.26 -3.23
C LEU A 185 21.55 -2.82 -2.98
N LYS A 186 21.29 -2.30 -1.77
CA LYS A 186 21.64 -0.94 -1.38
C LYS A 186 23.15 -0.73 -1.26
N ASN A 187 23.88 -1.67 -0.65
CA ASN A 187 25.30 -1.51 -0.35
C ASN A 187 26.22 -2.09 -1.44
N TYR A 188 25.72 -3.03 -2.23
CA TYR A 188 26.49 -3.74 -3.26
C TYR A 188 25.79 -3.70 -4.63
N PRO A 189 25.42 -2.52 -5.16
CA PRO A 189 24.61 -2.38 -6.38
C PRO A 189 25.30 -2.87 -7.66
N ASP A 190 26.62 -3.00 -7.64
CA ASP A 190 27.43 -3.48 -8.79
C ASP A 190 27.86 -4.95 -8.64
N ASN A 191 27.40 -5.66 -7.59
CA ASN A 191 27.77 -7.05 -7.37
C ASN A 191 27.13 -7.98 -8.41
N GLU A 192 27.86 -9.02 -8.84
CA GLU A 192 27.37 -9.99 -9.84
C GLU A 192 26.06 -10.70 -9.47
N LYS A 193 25.74 -10.80 -8.16
CA LYS A 193 24.50 -11.45 -7.68
C LYS A 193 23.30 -10.51 -7.65
N VAL A 194 23.45 -9.23 -7.98
CA VAL A 194 22.34 -8.25 -7.99
C VAL A 194 21.13 -8.73 -8.81
N PRO A 195 21.29 -9.24 -10.05
CA PRO A 195 20.15 -9.79 -10.79
C PRO A 195 19.47 -10.96 -10.05
N ASN A 196 20.25 -11.87 -9.46
CA ASN A 196 19.71 -12.99 -8.69
C ASN A 196 18.91 -12.51 -7.49
N VAL A 197 19.42 -11.51 -6.77
CA VAL A 197 18.75 -10.93 -5.60
C VAL A 197 17.43 -10.25 -5.99
N GLU A 198 17.42 -9.42 -7.05
CA GLU A 198 16.18 -8.79 -7.54
C GLU A 198 15.13 -9.83 -7.95
N PHE A 199 15.55 -10.92 -8.61
CA PHE A 199 14.66 -12.04 -8.92
C PHE A 199 14.13 -12.76 -7.67
N LEU A 200 14.99 -13.02 -6.68
CA LEU A 200 14.63 -13.73 -5.47
C LEU A 200 13.63 -12.95 -4.61
N ILE A 201 13.76 -11.62 -4.52
CA ILE A 201 12.75 -10.79 -3.83
C ILE A 201 11.39 -10.95 -4.51
N ALA A 202 11.34 -10.84 -5.85
CA ALA A 202 10.10 -11.03 -6.61
C ALA A 202 9.51 -12.44 -6.40
N PHE A 203 10.36 -13.46 -6.39
CA PHE A 203 9.99 -14.85 -6.12
C PHE A 203 9.38 -15.03 -4.73
N THR A 204 10.00 -14.47 -3.69
CA THR A 204 9.48 -14.53 -2.32
C THR A 204 8.14 -13.80 -2.21
N TYR A 205 7.98 -12.64 -2.87
CA TYR A 205 6.68 -11.97 -2.91
C TYR A 205 5.60 -12.81 -3.59
N ASN A 206 5.91 -13.48 -4.71
CA ASN A 206 4.95 -14.30 -5.43
C ASN A 206 4.55 -15.55 -4.64
N ASN A 207 5.55 -16.36 -4.28
CA ASN A 207 5.35 -17.73 -3.84
C ASN A 207 5.10 -17.85 -2.33
N ASP A 208 5.71 -16.98 -1.53
CA ASP A 208 5.68 -17.08 -0.07
C ASP A 208 4.72 -16.07 0.58
N LEU A 209 4.57 -14.88 -0.01
CA LEU A 209 3.74 -13.79 0.55
C LEU A 209 2.43 -13.55 -0.22
N ASN A 210 2.22 -14.23 -1.35
CA ASN A 210 1.05 -14.08 -2.23
C ASN A 210 0.80 -12.62 -2.67
N LYS A 211 1.87 -11.83 -2.80
CA LYS A 211 1.88 -10.43 -3.29
C LYS A 211 2.08 -10.40 -4.81
N LYS A 212 1.16 -11.03 -5.53
CA LYS A 212 1.26 -11.31 -6.97
C LYS A 212 1.43 -10.07 -7.84
N ASP A 213 0.63 -9.03 -7.61
CA ASP A 213 0.71 -7.80 -8.41
C ASP A 213 2.08 -7.11 -8.28
N LEU A 214 2.61 -7.06 -7.05
CA LEU A 214 3.94 -6.54 -6.76
C LEU A 214 5.02 -7.41 -7.43
N ALA A 215 4.98 -8.73 -7.24
CA ALA A 215 5.92 -9.65 -7.86
C ALA A 215 5.93 -9.51 -9.40
N LYS A 216 4.76 -9.39 -10.02
CA LYS A 216 4.63 -9.20 -11.48
C LYS A 216 5.28 -7.91 -11.96
N LYS A 217 5.15 -6.81 -11.21
CA LYS A 217 5.84 -5.54 -11.51
C LYS A 217 7.35 -5.73 -11.43
N MET A 218 7.85 -6.38 -10.38
CA MET A 218 9.28 -6.65 -10.19
C MET A 218 9.86 -7.57 -11.29
N TYR A 219 9.15 -8.63 -11.68
CA TYR A 219 9.59 -9.50 -12.78
C TYR A 219 9.66 -8.76 -14.12
N ASN A 220 8.69 -7.89 -14.42
CA ASN A 220 8.74 -7.06 -15.63
C ASN A 220 9.96 -6.13 -15.63
N GLU A 221 10.24 -5.49 -14.49
CA GLU A 221 11.42 -4.63 -14.32
C GLU A 221 12.72 -5.43 -14.48
N PHE A 222 12.80 -6.62 -13.87
CA PHE A 222 13.92 -7.55 -14.01
C PHE A 222 14.18 -7.93 -15.47
N ILE A 223 13.15 -8.38 -16.21
CA ILE A 223 13.27 -8.77 -17.63
C ILE A 223 13.72 -7.58 -18.49
N LYS A 224 13.21 -6.38 -18.20
CA LYS A 224 13.62 -5.15 -18.90
C LYS A 224 15.08 -4.78 -18.61
N LYS A 225 15.52 -4.95 -17.36
CA LYS A 225 16.87 -4.55 -16.90
C LYS A 225 17.95 -5.56 -17.33
N TYR A 226 17.64 -6.85 -17.34
CA TYR A 226 18.59 -7.92 -17.70
C TYR A 226 18.03 -8.86 -18.77
N PRO A 227 17.80 -8.39 -20.01
CA PRO A 227 17.09 -9.16 -21.04
C PRO A 227 17.76 -10.49 -21.45
N ASN A 228 19.07 -10.63 -21.19
CA ASN A 228 19.87 -11.81 -21.54
C ASN A 228 20.30 -12.64 -20.32
N HIS A 229 19.75 -12.38 -19.13
CA HIS A 229 20.12 -13.13 -17.91
C HIS A 229 19.43 -14.51 -17.88
N ASP A 230 20.11 -15.52 -17.33
CA ASP A 230 19.61 -16.91 -17.32
C ASP A 230 18.24 -17.07 -16.64
N LEU A 231 17.96 -16.23 -15.63
CA LEU A 231 16.68 -16.22 -14.90
C LEU A 231 15.53 -15.51 -15.65
N VAL A 232 15.74 -14.94 -16.84
CA VAL A 232 14.65 -14.28 -17.61
C VAL A 232 13.54 -15.25 -17.96
N GLN A 233 13.88 -16.49 -18.34
CA GLN A 233 12.87 -17.50 -18.65
C GLN A 233 12.10 -17.93 -17.39
N SER A 234 12.80 -18.06 -16.25
CA SER A 234 12.15 -18.30 -14.96
C SER A 234 11.18 -17.17 -14.59
N ALA A 235 11.57 -15.90 -14.77
CA ALA A 235 10.71 -14.76 -14.47
C ALA A 235 9.44 -14.75 -15.35
N LYS A 236 9.58 -15.05 -16.65
CA LYS A 236 8.44 -15.19 -17.56
C LYS A 236 7.52 -16.34 -17.14
N PHE A 237 8.09 -17.49 -16.80
CA PHE A 237 7.33 -18.65 -16.33
C PHE A 237 6.55 -18.36 -15.04
N GLU A 238 7.19 -17.73 -14.05
CA GLU A 238 6.53 -17.30 -12.81
C GLU A 238 5.34 -16.39 -13.12
N MET A 239 5.51 -15.41 -14.00
CA MET A 239 4.42 -14.51 -14.41
C MET A 239 3.29 -15.22 -15.18
N GLU A 240 3.61 -16.19 -16.04
CA GLU A 240 2.64 -16.94 -16.83
C GLU A 240 1.80 -17.89 -15.98
N THR A 241 2.38 -18.45 -14.93
CA THR A 241 1.74 -19.43 -14.04
C THR A 241 1.08 -18.81 -12.80
N MET A 242 1.41 -17.55 -12.50
CA MET A 242 0.89 -16.79 -11.36
C MET A 242 -0.65 -16.81 -11.29
N GLY A 243 -1.18 -17.47 -10.27
CA GLY A 243 -2.62 -17.53 -10.01
C GLY A 243 -3.42 -18.43 -10.95
N LYS A 244 -2.76 -19.22 -11.79
CA LYS A 244 -3.40 -20.19 -12.69
C LYS A 244 -3.44 -21.58 -12.07
N ASN A 245 -4.51 -22.32 -12.35
CA ASN A 245 -4.51 -23.77 -12.18
C ASN A 245 -3.65 -24.42 -13.28
N LEU A 246 -3.09 -25.60 -13.01
CA LEU A 246 -2.22 -26.34 -13.96
C LEU A 246 -2.83 -26.47 -15.38
N ASN A 247 -4.16 -26.61 -15.47
CA ASN A 247 -4.90 -26.74 -16.73
C ASN A 247 -5.03 -25.44 -17.55
N GLU A 248 -4.73 -24.29 -16.94
CA GLU A 248 -4.81 -22.96 -17.55
C GLU A 248 -3.45 -22.48 -18.07
N ILE A 249 -2.39 -23.25 -17.82
CA ILE A 249 -1.05 -22.95 -18.28
C ILE A 249 -0.91 -23.52 -19.70
N ASP A 250 -0.74 -22.63 -20.69
CA ASP A 250 -0.73 -22.99 -22.11
C ASP A 250 0.35 -24.02 -22.48
N SER A 251 1.49 -24.02 -21.77
CA SER A 251 2.56 -25.01 -21.95
C SER A 251 2.18 -26.43 -21.51
N PHE A 252 1.12 -26.59 -20.71
CA PHE A 252 0.60 -27.88 -20.25
C PHE A 252 -0.74 -28.26 -20.90
N LYS A 253 -1.30 -27.42 -21.77
CA LYS A 253 -2.43 -27.82 -22.62
C LYS A 253 -1.95 -28.88 -23.59
N ILE A 254 -2.19 -30.14 -23.23
CA ILE A 254 -2.02 -31.26 -24.15
C ILE A 254 -2.97 -30.98 -25.32
N ASN A 255 -2.41 -30.59 -26.46
CA ASN A 255 -3.16 -30.54 -27.72
C ASN A 255 -3.60 -31.98 -28.02
N GLY A 256 -4.83 -32.30 -27.64
CA GLY A 256 -5.46 -33.58 -27.95
C GLY A 256 -5.44 -33.77 -29.46
N LYS A 257 -4.58 -34.66 -29.93
CA LYS A 257 -4.69 -35.29 -31.24
C LYS A 257 -5.60 -36.50 -31.15
#